data_AF-A0A7Y5FUZ9-F1
#
_entry.id   AF-A0A7Y5FUZ9-F1
#
_cell.length_a   1.000
_cell.length_b   1.000
_cell.length_c   1.000
_cell.angle_alpha   90.00
_cell.angle_beta   90.00
_cell.angle_gamma   90.00
#
_symmetry.space_group_name_H-M   'P 1'
#
loop_
_entity.id
_entity.type
_entity.pdbx_description
1 polymer ?
#
loop_
_entity_poly.entity_id
_entity_poly.type
_entity_poly.pdbx_seq_one_letter_code
_entity_poly.pdbx_strand_id
1 'polypeptide(L)'
;MSVTAPKIDDRTWQQIVDRILALAPFYTPEWKAFLQDKESGNALVKLFAHMLEAVIARLNKTPDKNFIAFLDVLGIKALPAR
;
A
#
# COMPACT_ATOMS: atom_id res chain seq x y z
N MET A 1 -26.80 3.86 -4.98
CA MET A 1 -25.78 4.22 -3.99
C MET A 1 -24.48 3.61 -4.44
N SER A 2 -23.42 4.40 -4.65
CA SER A 2 -22.10 3.85 -4.96
C SER A 2 -21.50 3.31 -3.67
N VAL A 3 -21.49 1.98 -3.52
CA VAL A 3 -20.70 1.35 -2.47
C VAL A 3 -19.24 1.47 -2.91
N THR A 4 -18.46 2.30 -2.21
CA THR A 4 -17.01 2.36 -2.43
C THR A 4 -16.42 1.02 -2.02
N ALA A 5 -15.59 0.43 -2.87
CA ALA A 5 -14.88 -0.79 -2.54
C ALA A 5 -14.08 -0.62 -1.23
N PRO A 6 -14.12 -1.62 -0.33
CA PRO A 6 -13.32 -1.58 0.88
C PRO A 6 -11.84 -1.59 0.53
N LYS A 7 -11.03 -0.83 1.29
CA LYS A 7 -9.58 -0.92 1.20
C LYS A 7 -9.14 -2.27 1.78
N ILE A 8 -8.31 -2.99 1.04
CA ILE A 8 -7.64 -4.21 1.52
C ILE A 8 -6.57 -3.84 2.55
N ASP A 9 -5.91 -2.71 2.33
CA ASP A 9 -4.86 -2.20 3.20
C ASP A 9 -5.00 -0.67 3.28
N ASP A 10 -5.17 -0.15 4.49
CA ASP A 10 -5.41 1.26 4.78
C ASP A 10 -4.18 1.99 5.31
N ARG A 11 -3.02 1.31 5.38
CA ARG A 11 -1.79 1.89 5.89
C ARG A 11 -1.35 3.09 5.05
N THR A 12 -1.11 4.19 5.74
CA THR A 12 -0.52 5.41 5.18
C THR A 12 1.00 5.29 5.12
N TRP A 13 1.64 6.12 4.29
CA TRP A 13 3.09 6.26 4.28
C TRP A 13 3.71 6.42 5.68
N GLN A 14 3.13 7.27 6.54
CA GLN A 14 3.66 7.50 7.89
C GLN A 14 3.59 6.23 8.76
N GLN A 15 2.46 5.52 8.72
CA GLN A 15 2.29 4.27 9.46
C GLN A 15 3.28 3.19 8.99
N ILE A 16 3.65 3.19 7.71
CA ILE A 16 4.68 2.29 7.16
C ILE A 16 6.06 2.66 7.72
N VAL A 17 6.43 3.95 7.69
CA VAL A 17 7.70 4.43 8.24
C VAL A 17 7.81 4.07 9.73
N ASP A 18 6.79 4.39 10.51
CA ASP A 18 6.75 4.12 11.95
C ASP A 18 6.88 2.62 12.23
N ARG A 19 6.23 1.78 11.42
CA ARG A 19 6.33 0.32 11.56
C ARG A 19 7.73 -0.18 11.26
N ILE A 20 8.38 0.33 10.22
CA ILE A 20 9.76 -0.08 9.88
C ILE A 20 10.71 0.32 11.01
N LEU A 21 10.62 1.55 11.50
CA LEU A 21 11.45 2.04 12.60
C LEU A 21 11.22 1.26 13.90
N ALA A 22 9.98 0.85 14.18
CA ALA A 22 9.66 0.01 15.32
C ALA A 22 10.24 -1.41 15.22
N LEU A 23 10.42 -1.93 14.00
CA LEU A 23 10.96 -3.28 13.76
C LEU A 23 12.48 -3.28 13.65
N ALA A 24 13.09 -2.18 13.19
CA ALA A 24 14.52 -2.11 12.89
C ALA A 24 15.46 -2.56 14.04
N PRO A 25 15.21 -2.25 15.33
CA PRO A 25 16.05 -2.73 16.42
C PRO A 25 16.08 -4.25 16.59
N PHE A 26 15.03 -4.94 16.14
CA PHE A 26 14.89 -6.39 16.29
C PHE A 26 15.46 -7.17 15.10
N TYR A 27 15.40 -6.60 13.90
CA TYR A 27 15.80 -7.29 12.66
C TYR A 27 17.15 -6.84 12.12
N THR A 28 17.58 -5.62 12.44
CA THR A 28 18.84 -5.03 11.97
C THR A 28 19.54 -4.27 13.10
N PRO A 29 19.84 -4.90 14.26
CA PRO A 29 20.43 -4.22 15.42
C PRO A 29 21.78 -3.56 15.13
N GLU A 30 22.51 -4.05 14.13
CA GLU A 30 23.78 -3.49 13.66
C GLU A 30 23.62 -2.12 12.99
N TRP A 31 22.43 -1.81 12.46
CA TRP A 31 22.21 -0.62 11.64
C TRP A 31 21.85 0.62 12.46
N LYS A 32 22.80 1.15 13.22
CA LYS A 32 22.59 2.27 14.19
C LYS A 32 21.99 3.57 13.61
N ALA A 33 21.90 3.72 12.29
CA ALA A 33 21.44 4.93 11.59
C ALA A 33 19.99 5.33 11.94
N PHE A 34 19.14 4.41 12.40
CA PHE A 34 17.78 4.73 12.83
C PHE A 34 17.70 5.48 14.18
N LEU A 35 18.79 5.53 14.96
CA LEU A 35 18.83 6.21 16.26
C LEU A 35 19.10 7.72 16.16
N GLN A 36 19.45 8.24 14.98
CA GLN A 36 19.79 9.64 14.78
C GLN A 36 19.03 10.24 13.60
N ASP A 37 18.31 11.34 13.84
CA ASP A 37 17.31 11.93 12.93
C ASP A 37 17.89 12.50 11.61
N LYS A 38 19.23 12.49 11.45
CA LYS A 38 19.97 13.13 10.34
C LYS A 38 20.78 12.15 9.47
N GLU A 39 20.52 10.86 9.57
CA GLU A 39 21.25 9.85 8.80
C GLU A 39 20.57 9.54 7.46
N SER A 40 21.37 9.27 6.42
CA SER A 40 20.90 8.84 5.09
C SER A 40 20.03 7.59 5.12
N GLY A 41 20.13 6.77 6.18
CA GLY A 41 19.28 5.59 6.39
C GLY A 41 17.79 5.93 6.51
N ASN A 42 17.44 7.00 7.21
CA ASN A 42 16.04 7.43 7.34
C ASN A 42 15.45 7.85 5.98
N ALA A 43 16.27 8.42 5.10
CA ALA A 43 15.84 8.77 3.74
C ALA A 43 15.50 7.51 2.92
N LEU A 44 16.29 6.43 3.06
CA LEU A 44 16.00 5.15 2.41
C LEU A 44 14.70 4.51 2.92
N VAL A 45 14.47 4.55 4.24
CA VAL A 45 13.20 4.06 4.84
C VAL A 45 12.01 4.82 4.28
N LYS A 46 12.10 6.15 4.21
CA LYS A 46 11.08 7.04 3.65
C LYS A 46 10.81 6.77 2.17
N LEU A 47 11.86 6.57 1.38
CA LEU A 47 11.75 6.22 -0.04
C LEU A 47 11.08 4.86 -0.21
N PHE A 48 11.51 3.85 0.54
CA PHE A 48 10.90 2.52 0.52
C PHE A 48 9.42 2.58 0.91
N ALA A 49 9.07 3.32 1.97
CA ALA A 49 7.68 3.50 2.39
C ALA A 49 6.81 4.13 1.29
N HIS A 50 7.37 5.07 0.51
CA HIS A 50 6.67 5.66 -0.63
C HIS A 50 6.43 4.65 -1.76
N MET A 51 7.43 3.82 -2.06
CA MET A 51 7.27 2.72 -3.03
C MET A 51 6.20 1.72 -2.55
N LEU A 52 6.17 1.38 -1.27
CA LEU A 52 5.17 0.47 -0.71
C LEU A 52 3.77 1.08 -0.74
N GLU A 53 3.62 2.37 -0.45
CA GLU A 53 2.34 3.08 -0.57
C GLU A 53 1.77 2.98 -2.00
N ALA A 54 2.63 3.10 -3.03
CA ALA A 54 2.21 2.91 -4.42
C ALA A 54 1.74 1.46 -4.70
N VAL A 55 2.37 0.46 -4.08
CA VAL A 55 1.92 -0.94 -4.16
C VAL A 55 0.57 -1.12 -3.47
N ILE A 56 0.38 -0.56 -2.27
CA ILE A 56 -0.90 -0.58 -1.54
C ILE A 56 -2.00 0.08 -2.35
N ALA A 57 -1.72 1.23 -2.98
CA ALA A 57 -2.67 1.91 -3.86
C ALA A 57 -3.11 1.03 -5.05
N ARG A 58 -2.23 0.18 -5.59
CA ARG A 58 -2.59 -0.78 -6.63
C ARG A 58 -3.36 -1.98 -6.08
N LEU A 59 -2.99 -2.48 -4.89
CA LEU A 59 -3.69 -3.57 -4.22
C LEU A 59 -5.14 -3.20 -3.91
N ASN A 60 -5.38 -1.97 -3.50
CA ASN A 60 -6.73 -1.46 -3.22
C ASN A 60 -7.64 -1.34 -4.46
N LYS A 61 -7.11 -1.52 -5.69
CA LYS A 61 -7.92 -1.63 -6.91
C LYS A 61 -8.39 -3.07 -7.19
N THR A 62 -7.91 -4.06 -6.43
CA THR A 62 -8.25 -5.46 -6.63
C THR A 62 -9.74 -5.76 -6.43
N PRO A 63 -10.45 -5.21 -5.43
CA PRO A 63 -11.88 -5.48 -5.27
C PRO A 63 -12.71 -5.06 -6.49
N ASP A 64 -12.41 -3.89 -7.08
CA ASP A 64 -13.09 -3.42 -8.30
C ASP A 64 -12.81 -4.35 -9.48
N LYS A 65 -11.56 -4.77 -9.66
CA LYS A 65 -11.19 -5.73 -10.72
C LYS A 65 -11.88 -7.08 -10.55
N ASN A 66 -11.97 -7.57 -9.31
CA ASN A 66 -12.65 -8.82 -9.01
C ASN A 66 -14.16 -8.72 -9.26
N PHE A 67 -14.76 -7.56 -8.96
CA PHE A 67 -16.16 -7.32 -9.26
C PHE A 67 -16.43 -7.35 -10.78
N ILE A 68 -15.60 -6.70 -11.58
CA ILE A 68 -15.71 -6.75 -13.05
C ILE A 68 -15.54 -8.19 -13.55
N ALA A 69 -14.50 -8.89 -13.10
CA ALA A 69 -14.26 -10.28 -13.49
C ALA A 69 -15.44 -11.21 -13.13
N PHE A 70 -16.08 -10.97 -11.99
CA PHE A 70 -17.28 -11.70 -11.58
C PHE A 70 -18.46 -11.45 -12.53
N LEU A 71 -18.70 -10.20 -12.94
CA LEU A 71 -19.75 -9.87 -13.92
C LEU A 71 -19.47 -10.49 -15.28
N ASP A 72 -18.21 -10.49 -15.72
CA ASP A 72 -17.79 -11.12 -16.97
C ASP A 72 -18.09 -12.63 -16.97
N VAL A 73 -17.84 -13.32 -15.85
CA VAL A 73 -18.17 -14.74 -15.67
C VAL A 73 -19.69 -14.98 -15.76
N LEU A 74 -20.52 -14.04 -15.30
CA LEU A 74 -21.97 -14.11 -15.45
C LEU A 74 -22.46 -13.73 -16.86
N GLY A 75 -21.57 -13.36 -17.79
CA GLY A 75 -21.91 -12.95 -19.15
C GLY A 75 -22.51 -11.54 -19.24
N ILE A 76 -22.41 -10.74 -18.18
CA ILE A 76 -22.92 -9.37 -18.14
C ILE A 76 -21.93 -8.47 -18.89
N LYS A 77 -22.43 -7.65 -19.83
CA LYS A 77 -21.62 -6.70 -20.61
C LYS A 77 -22.10 -5.27 -20.42
N ALA A 78 -21.17 -4.33 -20.47
CA ALA A 78 -21.51 -2.90 -20.49
C ALA A 78 -22.38 -2.58 -21.73
N LEU A 79 -23.44 -1.80 -21.52
CA LEU A 79 -24.25 -1.28 -22.62
C LEU A 79 -23.43 -0.24 -23.41
N PRO A 80 -23.60 -0.18 -24.74
CA PRO A 80 -22.92 0.82 -25.56
C PRO A 80 -23.34 2.24 -25.14
N ALA A 81 -22.43 3.20 -25.33
CA ALA A 81 -22.76 4.61 -25.17
C ALA A 81 -23.90 5.00 -26.14
N ARG A 82 -24.78 5.88 -25.69
CA ARG A 82 -25.96 6.34 -26.43
C ARG A 82 -25.70 7.66 -27.11
#